data_AF-A0A836WEZ1-F1
#
_entry.id   AF-A0A836WEZ1-F1
#
_cell.length_a   1.000
_cell.length_b   1.000
_cell.length_c   1.000
_cell.angle_alpha   90.00
_cell.angle_beta   90.00
_cell.angle_gamma   90.00
#
_symmetry.space_group_name_H-M   'P 1'
#
loop_
_entity.id
_entity.type
_entity.pdbx_description
1 polymer ?
#
loop_
_entity_poly.entity_id
_entity_poly.type
_entity_poly.pdbx_seq_one_letter_code
_entity_poly.pdbx_strand_id
1 'polypeptide(L)'
;MYLKIMILIFLILPLPLLATPCNQATQRVIQAYDLGEHASVYARQKALLQQALNLCPHHADAHNNLGVILENEQNYTKAIHHYQRALQINPDYYEAWVGMGDVYYKQGQFPLSLDAYLNACTRDSPVRNQRITELLDKNNYRAVDGKNVLKQESLNLLYDKQSLEKLREKVTNCRSRYRSVAPSLEPNSLLETFVVFRNIHFDVGEYILTSTAKRQLDEISNTLLEKGAKSVQVSGHTDIQPFKGVPPEESDERQLILSQQRATSVANALAKRGIPINRMTTKGYGYNKPAQGYTKADLDKNRRVEIEVE
;
A
#
# COMPACT_ATOMS: atom_id res chain seq x y z
N MET A 1 75.98 49.62 0.22
CA MET A 1 75.36 48.40 0.77
C MET A 1 73.90 48.39 0.34
N TYR A 2 73.58 47.83 -0.84
CA TYR A 2 72.21 47.78 -1.37
C TYR A 2 71.69 46.36 -1.25
N LEU A 3 70.66 46.17 -0.42
CA LEU A 3 70.02 44.90 -0.15
C LEU A 3 69.04 44.58 -1.29
N LYS A 4 69.40 43.64 -2.18
CA LYS A 4 68.47 43.11 -3.20
C LYS A 4 67.42 42.24 -2.49
N ILE A 5 66.22 42.78 -2.31
CA ILE A 5 65.05 42.00 -1.88
C ILE A 5 64.57 41.20 -3.09
N MET A 6 64.84 39.89 -3.09
CA MET A 6 64.33 38.96 -4.09
C MET A 6 62.92 38.54 -3.66
N ILE A 7 61.90 39.15 -4.25
CA ILE A 7 60.50 38.78 -4.02
C ILE A 7 60.25 37.44 -4.74
N LEU A 8 60.14 36.36 -3.98
CA LEU A 8 59.77 35.04 -4.48
C LEU A 8 58.25 34.99 -4.66
N ILE A 9 57.78 35.14 -5.90
CA ILE A 9 56.36 35.01 -6.24
C ILE A 9 56.02 33.51 -6.24
N PHE A 10 55.34 33.03 -5.18
CA PHE A 10 54.73 31.72 -5.18
C PHE A 10 53.52 31.73 -6.12
N LEU A 11 53.66 31.06 -7.27
CA LEU A 11 52.56 30.79 -8.20
C LEU A 11 51.58 29.83 -7.50
N ILE A 12 50.52 30.37 -6.90
CA ILE A 12 49.42 29.56 -6.37
C ILE A 12 48.65 29.03 -7.58
N LEU A 13 49.07 27.87 -8.10
CA LEU A 13 48.28 27.12 -9.08
C LEU A 13 46.93 26.80 -8.43
N PRO A 14 45.79 27.18 -9.02
CA PRO A 14 44.49 26.81 -8.47
C PRO A 14 44.45 25.28 -8.47
N LEU A 15 44.29 24.67 -7.30
CA LEU A 15 44.06 23.23 -7.18
C LEU A 15 42.89 22.90 -8.11
N PRO A 16 43.08 22.08 -9.16
CA PRO A 16 41.95 21.64 -9.96
C PRO A 16 40.98 20.96 -8.99
N LEU A 17 39.73 21.42 -8.96
CA LEU A 17 38.64 20.76 -8.26
C LEU A 17 38.52 19.34 -8.85
N LEU A 18 39.27 18.40 -8.29
CA LEU A 18 39.16 17.00 -8.66
C LEU A 18 37.73 16.58 -8.32
N ALA A 19 36.95 16.28 -9.36
CA ALA A 19 35.57 15.85 -9.17
C ALA A 19 35.59 14.62 -8.25
N THR A 20 34.89 14.74 -7.11
CA THR A 20 34.76 13.63 -6.17
C THR A 20 34.08 12.44 -6.87
N PRO A 21 34.26 11.20 -6.38
CA PRO A 21 33.51 10.06 -6.89
C PRO A 21 32.00 10.29 -6.96
N CYS A 22 31.42 11.00 -5.97
CA CYS A 22 30.01 11.37 -6.00
C CYS A 22 29.67 12.44 -7.05
N ASN A 23 30.55 13.40 -7.33
CA ASN A 23 30.34 14.33 -8.45
C ASN A 23 30.33 13.58 -9.79
N GLN A 24 31.20 12.59 -9.96
CA GLN A 24 31.19 11.73 -11.16
C GLN A 24 29.94 10.85 -11.21
N ALA A 25 29.47 10.35 -10.08
CA ALA A 25 28.21 9.61 -9.99
C ALA A 25 27.02 10.48 -10.44
N THR A 26 26.95 11.73 -10.01
CA THR A 26 25.91 12.68 -10.46
C THR A 26 25.93 12.86 -11.98
N GLN A 27 27.11 12.93 -12.61
CA GLN A 27 27.20 12.98 -14.08
C GLN A 27 26.63 11.72 -14.75
N ARG A 28 26.85 10.54 -14.16
CA ARG A 28 26.25 9.29 -14.68
C ARG A 28 24.73 9.26 -14.50
N VAL A 29 24.21 9.83 -13.41
CA VAL A 29 22.76 9.98 -13.20
C VAL A 29 22.15 10.91 -14.25
N ILE A 30 22.77 12.06 -14.52
CA ILE A 30 22.33 13.00 -15.56
C ILE A 30 22.33 12.31 -16.93
N GLN A 31 23.43 11.64 -17.28
CA GLN A 31 23.52 10.88 -18.54
C GLN A 31 22.44 9.80 -18.66
N ALA A 32 22.05 9.15 -17.56
CA ALA A 32 20.97 8.18 -17.58
C ALA A 32 19.63 8.88 -17.84
N TYR A 33 19.38 10.01 -17.17
CA TYR A 33 18.17 10.80 -17.34
C TYR A 33 18.01 11.32 -18.78
N ASP A 34 19.09 11.84 -19.38
CA ASP A 34 19.11 12.40 -20.74
C ASP A 34 18.77 11.38 -21.84
N LEU A 35 18.81 10.07 -21.55
CA LEU A 35 18.40 9.04 -22.50
C LEU A 35 16.86 8.99 -22.71
N GLY A 36 16.09 9.65 -21.85
CA GLY A 36 14.62 9.71 -21.92
C GLY A 36 13.90 8.51 -21.30
N GLU A 37 12.58 8.48 -21.41
CA GLU A 37 11.71 7.53 -20.69
C GLU A 37 11.10 6.47 -21.61
N HIS A 38 11.95 5.65 -22.25
CA HIS A 38 11.50 4.59 -23.17
C HIS A 38 12.20 3.24 -22.92
N ALA A 39 11.45 2.14 -23.11
CA ALA A 39 11.93 0.80 -22.77
C ALA A 39 13.23 0.38 -23.50
N SER A 40 13.46 0.88 -24.72
CA SER A 40 14.66 0.58 -25.51
C SER A 40 15.96 1.08 -24.88
N VAL A 41 15.90 2.07 -23.98
CA VAL A 41 17.10 2.65 -23.35
C VAL A 41 17.33 2.18 -21.90
N TYR A 42 16.38 1.45 -21.30
CA TYR A 42 16.45 1.03 -19.89
C TYR A 42 17.71 0.24 -19.55
N ALA A 43 18.20 -0.60 -20.45
CA ALA A 43 19.45 -1.34 -20.23
C ALA A 43 20.65 -0.39 -20.05
N ARG A 44 20.73 0.66 -20.88
CA ARG A 44 21.80 1.66 -20.82
C ARG A 44 21.65 2.57 -19.60
N GLN A 45 20.42 2.98 -19.28
CA GLN A 45 20.14 3.76 -18.08
C GLN A 45 20.54 3.01 -16.82
N LYS A 46 20.12 1.75 -16.67
CA LYS A 46 20.51 0.90 -15.52
C LYS A 46 22.03 0.74 -15.42
N ALA A 47 22.73 0.58 -16.54
CA ALA A 47 24.19 0.49 -16.54
C ALA A 47 24.86 1.77 -16.01
N LEU A 48 24.39 2.95 -16.46
CA LEU A 48 24.88 4.25 -15.97
C LEU A 48 24.57 4.47 -14.49
N LEU A 49 23.36 4.12 -14.05
CA LEU A 49 22.95 4.24 -12.65
C LEU A 49 23.73 3.26 -11.74
N GLN A 50 24.02 2.05 -12.21
CA GLN A 50 24.88 1.11 -11.48
C GLN A 50 26.32 1.63 -11.39
N GLN A 51 26.85 2.25 -12.44
CA GLN A 51 28.15 2.94 -12.39
C GLN A 51 28.13 4.08 -11.37
N ALA A 52 27.04 4.86 -11.32
CA ALA A 52 26.85 5.91 -10.33
C ALA A 52 26.91 5.35 -8.91
N LEU A 53 26.18 4.25 -8.64
CA LEU A 53 26.16 3.60 -7.32
C LEU A 53 27.49 2.93 -6.96
N ASN A 54 28.25 2.44 -7.92
CA ASN A 54 29.61 1.93 -7.66
C ASN A 54 30.57 3.04 -7.24
N LEU A 55 30.42 4.25 -7.79
CA LEU A 55 31.21 5.43 -7.44
C LEU A 55 30.74 6.07 -6.12
N CYS A 56 29.43 6.08 -5.88
CA CYS A 56 28.79 6.71 -4.74
C CYS A 56 27.58 5.86 -4.29
N PRO A 57 27.78 4.88 -3.38
CA PRO A 57 26.72 3.96 -2.96
C PRO A 57 25.54 4.62 -2.25
N HIS A 58 25.73 5.82 -1.69
CA HIS A 58 24.70 6.58 -0.97
C HIS A 58 24.12 7.71 -1.85
N HIS A 59 23.92 7.47 -3.15
CA HIS A 59 23.34 8.46 -4.06
C HIS A 59 21.82 8.25 -4.19
N ALA A 60 21.02 9.12 -3.57
CA ALA A 60 19.56 8.98 -3.52
C ALA A 60 18.91 8.99 -4.93
N ASP A 61 19.28 9.94 -5.79
CA ASP A 61 18.70 10.03 -7.15
C ASP A 61 18.98 8.78 -7.99
N ALA A 62 20.18 8.19 -7.86
CA ALA A 62 20.53 6.98 -8.59
C ALA A 62 19.67 5.79 -8.15
N HIS A 63 19.44 5.66 -6.85
CA HIS A 63 18.51 4.67 -6.29
C HIS A 63 17.08 4.94 -6.77
N ASN A 64 16.57 6.16 -6.68
CA ASN A 64 15.23 6.50 -7.15
C ASN A 64 15.03 6.17 -8.64
N ASN A 65 15.96 6.60 -9.50
CA ASN A 65 15.85 6.39 -10.95
C ASN A 65 15.92 4.90 -11.32
N LEU A 66 16.71 4.09 -10.58
CA LEU A 66 16.65 2.64 -10.72
C LEU A 66 15.28 2.09 -10.31
N GLY A 67 14.71 2.61 -9.22
CA GLY A 67 13.35 2.30 -8.78
C GLY A 67 12.32 2.52 -9.89
N VAL A 68 12.35 3.68 -10.53
CA VAL A 68 11.44 4.05 -11.63
C VAL A 68 11.58 3.09 -12.82
N ILE A 69 12.80 2.77 -13.24
CA ILE A 69 13.01 1.83 -14.35
C ILE A 69 12.48 0.44 -14.00
N LEU A 70 12.79 -0.04 -12.79
CA LEU A 70 12.35 -1.36 -12.33
C LEU A 70 10.83 -1.43 -12.17
N GLU A 71 10.19 -0.34 -11.77
CA GLU A 71 8.74 -0.22 -11.73
C GLU A 71 8.13 -0.33 -13.13
N ASN A 72 8.70 0.37 -14.12
CA ASN A 72 8.25 0.29 -15.51
C ASN A 72 8.46 -1.11 -16.12
N GLU A 73 9.49 -1.83 -15.68
CA GLU A 73 9.72 -3.25 -15.98
C GLU A 73 8.84 -4.21 -15.14
N GLN A 74 7.92 -3.68 -14.31
CA GLN A 74 7.06 -4.43 -13.39
C GLN A 74 7.82 -5.29 -12.37
N ASN A 75 9.11 -5.02 -12.16
CA ASN A 75 9.92 -5.63 -11.11
C ASN A 75 9.73 -4.90 -9.78
N TYR A 76 8.49 -4.93 -9.30
CA TYR A 76 8.03 -4.15 -8.15
C TYR A 76 8.84 -4.40 -6.86
N THR A 77 9.28 -5.64 -6.63
CA THR A 77 10.08 -5.97 -5.44
C THR A 77 11.42 -5.24 -5.44
N LYS A 78 12.12 -5.21 -6.58
CA LYS A 78 13.38 -4.47 -6.69
C LYS A 78 13.13 -2.96 -6.75
N ALA A 79 12.04 -2.50 -7.35
CA ALA A 79 11.67 -1.09 -7.37
C ALA A 79 11.51 -0.54 -5.94
N ILE A 80 10.70 -1.21 -5.11
CA ILE A 80 10.51 -0.86 -3.69
C ILE A 80 11.85 -0.85 -2.94
N HIS A 81 12.71 -1.85 -3.17
CA HIS A 81 14.04 -1.88 -2.54
C HIS A 81 14.85 -0.62 -2.86
N HIS A 82 14.90 -0.22 -4.12
CA HIS A 82 15.65 0.96 -4.53
C HIS A 82 15.02 2.26 -4.02
N TYR A 83 13.69 2.39 -4.03
CA TYR A 83 13.04 3.54 -3.40
C TYR A 83 13.32 3.62 -1.89
N GLN A 84 13.26 2.49 -1.17
CA GLN A 84 13.62 2.44 0.25
C GLN A 84 15.07 2.84 0.50
N ARG A 85 16.00 2.46 -0.38
CA ARG A 85 17.39 2.94 -0.29
C ARG A 85 17.51 4.44 -0.48
N ALA A 86 16.81 5.02 -1.45
CA ALA A 86 16.78 6.46 -1.63
C ALA A 86 16.26 7.17 -0.37
N LEU A 87 15.19 6.64 0.24
CA LEU A 87 14.60 7.17 1.48
C LEU A 87 15.46 6.98 2.73
N GLN A 88 16.28 5.92 2.79
CA GLN A 88 17.27 5.75 3.86
C GLN A 88 18.38 6.81 3.78
N ILE A 89 18.75 7.23 2.57
CA ILE A 89 19.77 8.24 2.31
C ILE A 89 19.20 9.64 2.54
N ASN A 90 18.02 9.90 1.97
CA ASN A 90 17.30 11.17 2.10
C ASN A 90 15.83 10.88 2.42
N PRO A 91 15.43 10.95 3.70
CA PRO A 91 14.05 10.72 4.13
C PRO A 91 13.02 11.69 3.54
N ASP A 92 13.47 12.86 3.05
CA ASP A 92 12.63 13.89 2.47
C ASP A 92 12.51 13.80 0.94
N TYR A 93 13.07 12.75 0.33
CA TYR A 93 13.03 12.50 -1.09
C TYR A 93 11.64 12.02 -1.56
N TYR A 94 10.74 12.98 -1.77
CA TYR A 94 9.33 12.71 -1.99
C TYR A 94 9.06 11.88 -3.24
N GLU A 95 9.89 11.97 -4.28
CA GLU A 95 9.74 11.19 -5.52
C GLU A 95 9.79 9.68 -5.25
N ALA A 96 10.65 9.25 -4.31
CA ALA A 96 10.73 7.85 -3.92
C ALA A 96 9.50 7.41 -3.10
N TRP A 97 8.93 8.31 -2.27
CA TRP A 97 7.66 8.05 -1.60
C TRP A 97 6.50 7.90 -2.61
N VAL A 98 6.45 8.76 -3.63
CA VAL A 98 5.45 8.68 -4.71
C VAL A 98 5.63 7.37 -5.49
N GLY A 99 6.86 7.01 -5.86
CA GLY A 99 7.16 5.75 -6.56
C GLY A 99 6.76 4.51 -5.75
N MET A 100 7.01 4.51 -4.43
CA MET A 100 6.50 3.44 -3.55
C MET A 100 4.97 3.42 -3.53
N GLY A 101 4.32 4.58 -3.46
CA GLY A 101 2.87 4.71 -3.51
C GLY A 101 2.27 4.11 -4.79
N ASP A 102 2.86 4.43 -5.94
CA ASP A 102 2.46 3.94 -7.26
C ASP A 102 2.65 2.42 -7.40
N VAL A 103 3.80 1.90 -6.95
CA VAL A 103 4.06 0.45 -6.96
C VAL A 103 3.07 -0.30 -6.05
N TYR A 104 2.85 0.18 -4.82
CA TYR A 104 1.88 -0.45 -3.92
C TYR A 104 0.46 -0.38 -4.46
N TYR A 105 0.09 0.73 -5.11
CA TYR A 105 -1.19 0.86 -5.78
C TYR A 105 -1.37 -0.20 -6.88
N LYS A 106 -0.37 -0.37 -7.75
CA LYS A 106 -0.36 -1.40 -8.82
C LYS A 106 -0.43 -2.83 -8.25
N GLN A 107 0.14 -3.06 -7.07
CA GLN A 107 0.07 -4.34 -6.36
C GLN A 107 -1.22 -4.54 -5.56
N GLY A 108 -2.13 -3.56 -5.54
CA GLY A 108 -3.33 -3.59 -4.70
C GLY A 108 -3.04 -3.48 -3.20
N GLN A 109 -1.82 -3.13 -2.78
CA GLN A 109 -1.46 -2.90 -1.37
C GLN A 109 -1.87 -1.49 -0.95
N PHE A 110 -3.17 -1.20 -1.00
CA PHE A 110 -3.69 0.15 -0.83
C PHE A 110 -3.42 0.82 0.52
N PRO A 111 -3.35 0.11 1.67
CA PRO A 111 -2.92 0.73 2.93
C PRO A 111 -1.49 1.28 2.85
N LEU A 112 -0.57 0.49 2.29
CA LEU A 112 0.82 0.92 2.09
C LEU A 112 0.93 2.04 1.04
N SER A 113 0.11 1.99 -0.01
CA SER A 113 0.03 3.03 -1.03
C SER A 113 -0.39 4.37 -0.42
N LEU A 114 -1.46 4.36 0.39
CA LEU A 114 -1.94 5.54 1.11
C LEU A 114 -0.86 6.10 2.05
N ASP A 115 -0.21 5.24 2.84
CA ASP A 115 0.86 5.67 3.75
C ASP A 115 2.03 6.32 3.00
N ALA A 116 2.45 5.76 1.88
CA ALA A 116 3.53 6.29 1.06
C ALA A 116 3.17 7.66 0.44
N TYR A 117 1.98 7.80 -0.15
CA TYR A 117 1.55 9.10 -0.69
C TYR A 117 1.39 10.16 0.41
N LEU A 118 0.92 9.78 1.60
CA LEU A 118 0.82 10.70 2.72
C LEU A 118 2.19 11.16 3.21
N ASN A 119 3.19 10.28 3.21
CA ASN A 119 4.58 10.68 3.48
C ASN A 119 5.11 11.68 2.44
N ALA A 120 4.76 11.55 1.16
CA ALA A 120 5.11 12.55 0.15
C ALA A 120 4.36 13.88 0.38
N CYS A 121 3.06 13.82 0.69
CA CYS A 121 2.23 15.00 0.93
C CYS A 121 2.71 15.87 2.09
N THR A 122 3.23 15.25 3.16
CA THR A 122 3.72 16.01 4.33
C THR A 122 5.07 16.71 4.10
N ARG A 123 5.69 16.54 2.92
CA ARG A 123 7.03 17.04 2.54
C ARG A 123 7.02 18.08 1.41
N ASP A 124 5.93 18.83 1.28
CA ASP A 124 5.78 19.94 0.32
C ASP A 124 5.99 19.55 -1.16
N SER A 125 5.69 18.29 -1.47
CA SER A 125 5.70 17.80 -2.84
C SER A 125 4.47 18.28 -3.62
N PRO A 126 4.57 18.58 -4.92
CA PRO A 126 3.42 18.84 -5.79
C PRO A 126 2.61 17.56 -6.08
N VAL A 127 2.50 16.64 -5.11
CA VAL A 127 1.77 15.38 -5.26
C VAL A 127 0.39 15.69 -5.77
N ARG A 128 0.00 15.01 -6.85
CA ARG A 128 -1.39 14.96 -7.28
C ARG A 128 -2.17 14.22 -6.18
N ASN A 129 -2.71 14.99 -5.22
CA ASN A 129 -3.47 14.46 -4.09
C ASN A 129 -4.75 13.70 -4.46
N GLN A 130 -5.03 13.58 -5.76
CA GLN A 130 -6.09 12.74 -6.31
C GLN A 130 -6.00 11.30 -5.79
N ARG A 131 -4.80 10.69 -5.75
CA ARG A 131 -4.66 9.30 -5.25
C ARG A 131 -4.99 9.18 -3.76
N ILE A 132 -4.56 10.14 -2.95
CA ILE A 132 -4.90 10.17 -1.52
C ILE A 132 -6.43 10.31 -1.36
N THR A 133 -7.06 11.22 -2.10
CA THR A 133 -8.51 11.41 -2.07
C THR A 133 -9.27 10.16 -2.53
N GLU A 134 -8.82 9.49 -3.60
CA GLU A 134 -9.41 8.25 -4.12
C GLU A 134 -9.33 7.09 -3.12
N LEU A 135 -8.17 6.94 -2.48
CA LEU A 135 -7.93 5.90 -1.47
C LEU A 135 -8.73 6.15 -0.20
N LEU A 136 -8.87 7.41 0.22
CA LEU A 136 -9.66 7.78 1.40
C LEU A 136 -11.17 7.74 1.15
N ASP A 137 -11.63 7.98 -0.08
CA ASP A 137 -13.05 7.91 -0.42
C ASP A 137 -13.64 6.56 -0.04
N LYS A 138 -14.74 6.57 0.71
CA LYS A 138 -15.45 5.37 1.21
C LYS A 138 -14.54 4.31 1.84
N ASN A 139 -13.40 4.71 2.40
CA ASN A 139 -12.38 3.82 2.95
C ASN A 139 -11.82 2.80 1.93
N ASN A 140 -11.70 3.17 0.65
CA ASN A 140 -11.19 2.28 -0.41
C ASN A 140 -9.82 1.69 -0.09
N TYR A 141 -8.96 2.41 0.66
CA TYR A 141 -7.66 1.89 1.08
C TYR A 141 -7.74 0.61 1.92
N ARG A 142 -8.89 0.31 2.54
CA ARG A 142 -9.11 -0.90 3.33
C ARG A 142 -9.62 -2.08 2.52
N ALA A 143 -10.07 -1.86 1.29
CA ALA A 143 -10.72 -2.87 0.45
C ALA A 143 -9.86 -3.22 -0.76
N VAL A 144 -9.76 -4.51 -1.08
CA VAL A 144 -9.13 -4.98 -2.33
C VAL A 144 -10.05 -5.95 -3.06
N ASP A 145 -9.93 -5.98 -4.39
CA ASP A 145 -10.56 -6.99 -5.25
C ASP A 145 -10.29 -8.40 -4.70
N GLY A 146 -11.29 -9.29 -4.75
CA GLY A 146 -11.20 -10.68 -4.28
C GLY A 146 -10.11 -11.53 -4.90
N LYS A 147 -9.46 -11.06 -5.96
CA LYS A 147 -8.30 -11.72 -6.57
C LYS A 147 -6.96 -11.36 -5.93
N ASN A 148 -6.90 -10.27 -5.17
CA ASN A 148 -5.68 -9.77 -4.54
C ASN A 148 -5.60 -10.15 -3.05
N VAL A 149 -4.37 -10.35 -2.57
CA VAL A 149 -4.08 -10.62 -1.16
C VAL A 149 -3.37 -9.42 -0.57
N LEU A 150 -3.93 -8.84 0.50
CA LEU A 150 -3.23 -7.89 1.34
C LEU A 150 -2.19 -8.62 2.17
N LYS A 151 -0.94 -8.19 2.05
CA LYS A 151 0.18 -8.72 2.82
C LYS A 151 0.16 -8.21 4.25
N GLN A 152 0.81 -8.93 5.16
CA GLN A 152 0.95 -8.59 6.57
C GLN A 152 1.34 -7.13 6.83
N GLU A 153 2.22 -6.52 6.02
CA GLU A 153 2.60 -5.10 6.21
C GLU A 153 1.42 -4.15 5.97
N SER A 154 0.58 -4.42 4.97
CA SER A 154 -0.66 -3.68 4.74
C SER A 154 -1.66 -3.90 5.87
N LEU A 155 -1.77 -5.14 6.37
CA LEU A 155 -2.66 -5.46 7.47
C LEU A 155 -2.22 -4.78 8.76
N ASN A 156 -0.92 -4.74 9.05
CA ASN A 156 -0.37 -4.08 10.21
C ASN A 156 -0.77 -2.60 10.29
N LEU A 157 -0.81 -1.88 9.16
CA LEU A 157 -1.30 -0.50 9.13
C LEU A 157 -2.78 -0.35 9.52
N LEU A 158 -3.59 -1.40 9.31
CA LEU A 158 -5.03 -1.40 9.60
C LEU A 158 -5.35 -1.94 10.99
N TYR A 159 -4.55 -2.87 11.52
CA TYR A 159 -4.82 -3.58 12.78
C TYR A 159 -4.15 -2.95 14.00
N ASP A 160 -3.03 -2.28 13.79
CA ASP A 160 -2.26 -1.70 14.87
C ASP A 160 -2.79 -0.30 15.20
N LYS A 161 -3.34 -0.13 16.41
CA LYS A 161 -3.93 1.15 16.86
C LYS A 161 -2.96 2.32 16.71
N GLN A 162 -1.69 2.12 17.06
CA GLN A 162 -0.67 3.16 16.92
C GLN A 162 -0.41 3.51 15.46
N SER A 163 -0.41 2.52 14.57
CA SER A 163 -0.25 2.73 13.12
C SER A 163 -1.44 3.48 12.53
N LEU A 164 -2.67 3.17 12.94
CA LEU A 164 -3.87 3.92 12.55
C LEU A 164 -3.84 5.37 13.05
N GLU A 165 -3.39 5.61 14.28
CA GLU A 165 -3.21 6.96 14.84
C GLU A 165 -2.18 7.75 14.03
N LYS A 166 -1.03 7.14 13.70
CA LYS A 166 -0.01 7.75 12.83
C LYS A 166 -0.55 8.04 11.43
N LEU A 167 -1.30 7.12 10.85
CA LEU A 167 -1.91 7.30 9.53
C LEU A 167 -2.89 8.48 9.55
N ARG A 168 -3.74 8.56 10.58
CA ARG A 168 -4.66 9.68 10.80
C ARG A 168 -3.91 11.00 10.94
N GLU A 169 -2.84 11.04 11.71
CA GLU A 169 -2.01 12.24 11.87
C GLU A 169 -1.47 12.71 10.52
N LYS A 170 -0.94 11.78 9.71
CA LYS A 170 -0.46 12.11 8.36
C LYS A 170 -1.58 12.65 7.47
N VAL A 171 -2.79 12.07 7.54
CA VAL A 171 -3.96 12.61 6.81
C VAL A 171 -4.28 14.03 7.26
N THR A 172 -4.34 14.29 8.57
CA THR A 172 -4.59 15.64 9.11
C THR A 172 -3.52 16.63 8.66
N ASN A 173 -2.23 16.24 8.71
CA ASN A 173 -1.11 17.09 8.28
C ASN A 173 -1.12 17.36 6.78
N CYS A 174 -1.50 16.37 5.97
CA CYS A 174 -1.69 16.56 4.53
C CYS A 174 -2.87 17.51 4.24
N ARG A 175 -4.00 17.34 4.94
CA ARG A 175 -5.21 18.18 4.77
C ARG A 175 -5.03 19.61 5.25
N SER A 176 -4.22 19.86 6.28
CA SER A 176 -3.93 21.21 6.77
C SER A 176 -3.19 22.04 5.71
N ARG A 177 -2.34 21.38 4.91
CA ARG A 177 -1.63 21.97 3.76
C ARG A 177 -2.51 22.06 2.52
N TYR A 178 -3.25 20.99 2.22
CA TYR A 178 -4.06 20.86 1.02
C TYR A 178 -5.52 20.56 1.39
N ARG A 179 -6.31 21.63 1.58
CA ARG A 179 -7.72 21.52 2.02
C ARG A 179 -8.62 20.70 1.08
N SER A 180 -8.23 20.53 -0.18
CA SER A 180 -8.94 19.72 -1.18
C SER A 180 -8.79 18.22 -0.99
N VAL A 181 -7.92 17.75 -0.09
CA VAL A 181 -7.74 16.33 0.19
C VAL A 181 -8.92 15.79 0.98
N ALA A 182 -9.65 14.86 0.36
CA ALA A 182 -10.79 14.15 0.94
C ALA A 182 -11.70 15.06 1.80
N PRO A 183 -12.33 16.09 1.19
CA PRO A 183 -13.12 17.09 1.94
C PRO A 183 -14.33 16.46 2.64
N SER A 184 -14.82 15.32 2.14
CA SER A 184 -15.90 14.51 2.72
C SER A 184 -15.47 13.52 3.80
N LEU A 185 -14.17 13.45 4.15
CA LEU A 185 -13.69 12.49 5.14
C LEU A 185 -14.00 12.96 6.57
N GLU A 186 -14.83 12.18 7.26
CA GLU A 186 -15.17 12.38 8.67
C GLU A 186 -13.95 12.20 9.59
N PRO A 187 -13.71 13.09 10.57
CA PRO A 187 -12.46 13.12 11.34
C PRO A 187 -12.07 11.83 12.07
N ASN A 188 -13.04 11.01 12.50
CA ASN A 188 -12.82 9.81 13.31
C ASN A 188 -12.88 8.49 12.50
N SER A 189 -13.33 8.54 11.25
CA SER A 189 -13.52 7.35 10.40
C SER A 189 -12.24 6.51 10.21
N LEU A 190 -11.07 7.13 10.29
CA LEU A 190 -9.78 6.44 10.21
C LEU A 190 -9.43 5.64 11.47
N LEU A 191 -9.95 6.04 12.65
CA LEU A 191 -9.71 5.34 13.91
C LEU A 191 -10.73 4.24 14.17
N GLU A 192 -11.78 4.14 13.36
CA GLU A 192 -12.71 3.03 13.46
C GLU A 192 -11.94 1.73 13.20
N THR A 193 -11.84 0.90 14.24
CA THR A 193 -11.09 -0.37 14.26
C THR A 193 -11.82 -1.49 13.53
N PHE A 194 -13.00 -1.21 12.97
CA PHE A 194 -13.70 -2.14 12.09
C PHE A 194 -12.87 -2.31 10.80
N VAL A 195 -11.90 -3.22 10.84
CA VAL A 195 -11.13 -3.61 9.66
C VAL A 195 -11.98 -4.56 8.85
N VAL A 196 -12.90 -3.99 8.09
CA VAL A 196 -13.75 -4.79 7.22
C VAL A 196 -12.90 -5.39 6.10
N PHE A 197 -12.36 -6.59 6.31
CA PHE A 197 -11.91 -7.39 5.19
C PHE A 197 -13.10 -7.64 4.31
N ARG A 198 -13.11 -7.05 3.12
CA ARG A 198 -14.13 -7.34 2.10
C ARG A 198 -13.63 -8.29 1.04
N ASN A 199 -12.39 -8.77 1.17
CA ASN A 199 -11.71 -9.53 0.14
C ASN A 199 -11.87 -11.04 0.26
N ILE A 200 -12.54 -11.53 1.30
CA ILE A 200 -12.98 -12.94 1.38
C ILE A 200 -14.26 -13.10 0.56
N HIS A 201 -14.09 -13.43 -0.72
CA HIS A 201 -15.19 -13.60 -1.68
C HIS A 201 -15.59 -15.06 -1.83
N PHE A 202 -16.85 -15.24 -2.21
CA PHE A 202 -17.44 -16.54 -2.51
C PHE A 202 -18.11 -16.53 -3.89
N ASP A 203 -18.09 -17.68 -4.54
CA ASP A 203 -18.87 -17.91 -5.75
C ASP A 203 -20.38 -17.83 -5.45
N VAL A 204 -21.18 -17.68 -6.51
CA VAL A 204 -22.64 -17.54 -6.41
C VAL A 204 -23.23 -18.81 -5.75
N GLY A 205 -23.98 -18.63 -4.67
CA GLY A 205 -24.60 -19.73 -3.92
C GLY A 205 -23.65 -20.55 -3.05
N GLU A 206 -22.35 -20.23 -3.03
CA GLU A 206 -21.33 -21.04 -2.35
C GLU A 206 -20.88 -20.44 -1.02
N TYR A 207 -20.40 -21.31 -0.13
CA TYR A 207 -19.72 -20.96 1.13
C TYR A 207 -18.33 -21.59 1.24
N ILE A 208 -17.84 -22.20 0.17
CA ILE A 208 -16.52 -22.84 0.11
C ILE A 208 -15.45 -21.76 -0.13
N LEU A 209 -14.39 -21.79 0.68
CA LEU A 209 -13.28 -20.85 0.55
C LEU A 209 -12.45 -21.12 -0.71
N THR A 210 -12.29 -20.10 -1.55
CA THR A 210 -11.38 -20.10 -2.70
C THR A 210 -9.91 -20.17 -2.27
N SER A 211 -9.00 -20.48 -3.19
CA SER A 211 -7.55 -20.49 -2.92
C SER A 211 -7.03 -19.11 -2.50
N THR A 212 -7.54 -18.03 -3.10
CA THR A 212 -7.19 -16.66 -2.71
C THR A 212 -7.71 -16.30 -1.32
N ALA A 213 -8.96 -16.67 -1.00
CA ALA A 213 -9.51 -16.49 0.34
C ALA A 213 -8.67 -17.21 1.41
N LYS A 214 -8.21 -18.44 1.14
CA LYS A 214 -7.31 -19.17 2.04
C LYS A 214 -5.98 -18.44 2.27
N ARG A 215 -5.33 -17.96 1.19
CA ARG A 215 -4.09 -17.17 1.30
C ARG A 215 -4.31 -15.89 2.09
N GLN A 216 -5.41 -15.19 1.86
CA GLN A 216 -5.74 -14.00 2.65
C GLN A 216 -5.92 -14.35 4.13
N LEU A 217 -6.59 -15.46 4.45
CA LEU A 217 -6.76 -15.90 5.83
C LEU A 217 -5.44 -16.28 6.52
N ASP A 218 -4.44 -16.73 5.77
CA ASP A 218 -3.08 -16.94 6.29
C ASP A 218 -2.48 -15.60 6.78
N GLU A 219 -2.48 -14.56 5.94
CA GLU A 219 -1.99 -13.21 6.28
C GLU A 219 -2.76 -12.61 7.47
N ILE A 220 -4.09 -12.76 7.47
CA ILE A 220 -4.95 -12.28 8.55
C ILE A 220 -4.59 -12.96 9.86
N SER A 221 -4.53 -14.30 9.87
CA SER A 221 -4.31 -15.05 11.11
C SER A 221 -2.94 -14.72 11.72
N ASN A 222 -1.90 -14.60 10.89
CA ASN A 222 -0.58 -14.18 11.35
C ASN A 222 -0.63 -12.79 11.99
N THR A 223 -1.29 -11.83 11.35
CA THR A 223 -1.47 -10.47 11.88
C THR A 223 -2.23 -10.47 13.21
N LEU A 224 -3.35 -11.20 13.30
CA LEU A 224 -4.16 -11.27 14.51
C LEU A 224 -3.42 -11.89 15.70
N LEU A 225 -2.63 -12.94 15.44
CA LEU A 225 -1.79 -13.58 16.45
C LEU A 225 -0.67 -12.65 16.93
N GLU A 226 0.03 -12.00 16.00
CA GLU A 226 1.11 -11.05 16.30
C GLU A 226 0.60 -9.86 17.12
N LYS A 227 -0.56 -9.30 16.75
CA LYS A 227 -1.17 -8.15 17.42
C LYS A 227 -1.96 -8.51 18.68
N GLY A 228 -2.14 -9.80 18.97
CA GLY A 228 -2.81 -10.26 20.17
C GLY A 228 -4.29 -9.88 20.23
N ALA A 229 -5.01 -10.01 19.11
CA ALA A 229 -6.44 -9.70 19.02
C ALA A 229 -7.24 -10.43 20.12
N LYS A 230 -8.10 -9.68 20.83
CA LYS A 230 -8.84 -10.17 22.00
C LYS A 230 -10.18 -10.76 21.59
N SER A 231 -10.89 -10.09 20.69
CA SER A 231 -12.16 -10.57 20.12
C SER A 231 -12.14 -10.45 18.60
N VAL A 232 -12.84 -11.36 17.93
CA VAL A 232 -12.95 -11.43 16.47
C VAL A 232 -14.39 -11.73 16.10
N GLN A 233 -15.09 -10.79 15.50
CA GLN A 233 -16.44 -11.00 14.98
C GLN A 233 -16.37 -11.29 13.48
N VAL A 234 -16.95 -12.40 13.06
CA VAL A 234 -17.00 -12.84 11.66
C VAL A 234 -18.43 -12.70 11.14
N SER A 235 -18.64 -11.73 10.25
CA SER A 235 -19.95 -11.36 9.72
C SER A 235 -20.07 -11.82 8.27
N GLY A 236 -21.03 -12.69 7.95
CA GLY A 236 -21.25 -13.20 6.60
C GLY A 236 -22.39 -12.48 5.88
N HIS A 237 -22.23 -12.31 4.57
CA HIS A 237 -23.17 -11.59 3.70
C HIS A 237 -23.41 -12.33 2.38
N THR A 238 -24.56 -12.09 1.76
CA THR A 238 -24.91 -12.55 0.42
C THR A 238 -25.21 -11.39 -0.51
N ASP A 239 -25.26 -11.69 -1.81
CA ASP A 239 -25.97 -10.82 -2.75
C ASP A 239 -27.49 -11.06 -2.67
N ILE A 240 -28.26 -10.30 -3.45
CA ILE A 240 -29.74 -10.40 -3.46
C ILE A 240 -30.27 -11.40 -4.49
N GLN A 241 -29.41 -12.13 -5.21
CA GLN A 241 -29.88 -13.00 -6.29
C GLN A 241 -30.74 -14.14 -5.71
N PRO A 242 -31.96 -14.36 -6.25
CA PRO A 242 -32.80 -15.44 -5.77
C PRO A 242 -32.21 -16.79 -6.18
N PHE A 243 -32.47 -17.81 -5.37
CA PHE A 243 -32.14 -19.19 -5.73
C PHE A 243 -33.06 -19.65 -6.87
N LYS A 244 -32.48 -20.26 -7.90
CA LYS A 244 -33.23 -20.71 -9.08
C LYS A 244 -34.32 -21.71 -8.66
N GLY A 245 -35.58 -21.39 -8.99
CA GLY A 245 -36.73 -22.26 -8.70
C GLY A 245 -37.22 -22.20 -7.25
N VAL A 246 -36.76 -21.23 -6.45
CA VAL A 246 -37.16 -21.05 -5.05
C VAL A 246 -38.05 -19.81 -4.91
N PRO A 247 -39.18 -19.88 -4.20
CA PRO A 247 -40.02 -18.71 -3.91
C PRO A 247 -39.26 -17.61 -3.13
N PRO A 248 -39.67 -16.33 -3.22
CA PRO A 248 -38.96 -15.23 -2.55
C PRO A 248 -38.78 -15.41 -1.03
N GLU A 249 -39.82 -15.81 -0.30
CA GLU A 249 -39.76 -15.98 1.16
C GLU A 249 -38.75 -17.07 1.58
N GLU A 250 -38.76 -18.20 0.87
CA GLU A 250 -37.80 -19.28 1.09
C GLU A 250 -36.38 -18.87 0.64
N SER A 251 -36.28 -18.00 -0.36
CA SER A 251 -35.01 -17.43 -0.80
C SER A 251 -34.38 -16.57 0.29
N ASP A 252 -35.16 -15.77 1.02
CA ASP A 252 -34.65 -14.90 2.09
C ASP A 252 -34.08 -15.72 3.26
N GLU A 253 -34.79 -16.78 3.67
CA GLU A 253 -34.32 -17.72 4.68
C GLU A 253 -33.01 -18.41 4.23
N ARG A 254 -32.96 -18.88 2.98
CA ARG A 254 -31.76 -19.52 2.40
C ARG A 254 -30.58 -18.55 2.32
N GLN A 255 -30.81 -17.27 2.03
CA GLN A 255 -29.73 -16.26 2.02
C GLN A 255 -29.18 -16.03 3.42
N LEU A 256 -30.04 -15.99 4.44
CA LEU A 256 -29.60 -15.88 5.83
C LEU A 256 -28.77 -17.09 6.24
N ILE A 257 -29.22 -18.31 5.92
CA ILE A 257 -28.48 -19.56 6.16
C ILE A 257 -27.12 -19.54 5.45
N LEU A 258 -27.09 -19.19 4.15
CA LEU A 258 -25.86 -19.12 3.35
C LEU A 258 -24.86 -18.12 3.95
N SER A 259 -25.33 -16.95 4.36
CA SER A 259 -24.48 -15.94 5.00
C SER A 259 -23.88 -16.46 6.32
N GLN A 260 -24.65 -17.20 7.13
CA GLN A 260 -24.15 -17.82 8.35
C GLN A 260 -23.11 -18.91 8.04
N GLN A 261 -23.34 -19.74 7.02
CA GLN A 261 -22.38 -20.77 6.58
C GLN A 261 -21.05 -20.16 6.13
N ARG A 262 -21.06 -19.02 5.45
CA ARG A 262 -19.86 -18.27 5.07
C ARG A 262 -19.08 -17.79 6.30
N ALA A 263 -19.76 -17.18 7.27
CA ALA A 263 -19.15 -16.74 8.51
C ALA A 263 -18.51 -17.91 9.27
N THR A 264 -19.25 -19.02 9.42
CA THR A 264 -18.75 -20.25 10.07
C THR A 264 -17.55 -20.84 9.33
N SER A 265 -17.56 -20.84 7.99
CA SER A 265 -16.44 -21.37 7.18
C SER A 265 -15.16 -20.57 7.40
N VAL A 266 -15.27 -19.24 7.47
CA VAL A 266 -14.14 -18.35 7.79
C VAL A 266 -13.66 -18.56 9.22
N ALA A 267 -14.57 -18.58 10.21
CA ALA A 267 -14.18 -18.79 11.62
C ALA A 267 -13.48 -20.14 11.83
N ASN A 268 -13.96 -21.21 11.21
CA ASN A 268 -13.29 -22.53 11.24
C ASN A 268 -11.91 -22.48 10.59
N ALA A 269 -11.75 -21.72 9.51
CA ALA A 269 -10.47 -21.54 8.84
C ALA A 269 -9.48 -20.73 9.68
N LEU A 270 -9.93 -19.70 10.41
CA LEU A 270 -9.13 -18.96 11.40
C LEU A 270 -8.75 -19.86 12.59
N ALA A 271 -9.68 -20.69 13.08
CA ALA A 271 -9.42 -21.64 14.17
C ALA A 271 -8.31 -22.63 13.81
N LYS A 272 -8.34 -23.17 12.59
CA LYS A 272 -7.28 -24.06 12.07
C LYS A 272 -5.91 -23.37 11.97
N ARG A 273 -5.88 -22.04 11.95
CA ARG A 273 -4.66 -21.22 11.93
C ARG A 273 -4.24 -20.73 13.33
N GLY A 274 -4.89 -21.24 14.38
CA GLY A 274 -4.51 -20.97 15.77
C GLY A 274 -5.28 -19.84 16.45
N ILE A 275 -6.25 -19.20 15.78
CA ILE A 275 -7.12 -18.21 16.43
C ILE A 275 -8.09 -18.93 17.37
N PRO A 276 -8.11 -18.65 18.68
CA PRO A 276 -8.97 -19.38 19.62
C PRO A 276 -10.46 -19.18 19.33
N ILE A 277 -11.23 -20.29 19.26
CA ILE A 277 -12.68 -20.26 18.98
C ILE A 277 -13.44 -19.43 20.01
N ASN A 278 -13.02 -19.45 21.28
CA ASN A 278 -13.67 -18.67 22.34
C ASN A 278 -13.47 -17.14 22.21
N ARG A 279 -12.58 -16.69 21.31
CA ARG A 279 -12.45 -15.27 20.94
C ARG A 279 -13.28 -14.91 19.72
N MET A 280 -13.90 -15.89 19.06
CA MET A 280 -14.62 -15.70 17.81
C MET A 280 -16.13 -15.73 18.00
N THR A 281 -16.83 -14.83 17.33
CA THR A 281 -18.29 -14.90 17.13
C THR A 281 -18.60 -14.89 15.65
N THR A 282 -19.71 -15.52 15.25
CA THR A 282 -20.13 -15.60 13.83
C THR A 282 -21.56 -15.12 13.68
N LYS A 283 -21.84 -14.31 12.65
CA LYS A 283 -23.20 -13.85 12.35
C LYS A 283 -23.47 -13.72 10.86
N GLY A 284 -24.54 -14.35 10.39
CA GLY A 284 -25.08 -14.14 9.05
C GLY A 284 -26.03 -12.95 8.99
N TYR A 285 -25.95 -12.16 7.92
CA TYR A 285 -26.85 -11.01 7.68
C TYR A 285 -27.72 -11.15 6.42
N GLY A 286 -27.58 -12.25 5.66
CA GLY A 286 -28.16 -12.36 4.32
C GLY A 286 -27.70 -11.22 3.41
N TYR A 287 -28.63 -10.65 2.64
CA TYR A 287 -28.37 -9.52 1.75
C TYR A 287 -28.74 -8.15 2.35
N ASN A 288 -29.15 -8.10 3.62
CA ASN A 288 -29.69 -6.89 4.27
C ASN A 288 -28.66 -5.78 4.53
N LYS A 289 -27.36 -6.09 4.38
CA LYS A 289 -26.24 -5.16 4.56
C LYS A 289 -25.30 -5.20 3.35
N PRO A 290 -25.71 -4.66 2.19
CA PRO A 290 -24.86 -4.64 1.01
C PRO A 290 -23.62 -3.77 1.25
N ALA A 291 -22.47 -4.20 0.77
CA ALA A 291 -21.26 -3.37 0.73
C ALA A 291 -21.43 -2.20 -0.24
N GLN A 292 -22.12 -2.45 -1.35
CA GLN A 292 -22.46 -1.48 -2.37
C GLN A 292 -23.78 -1.90 -3.00
N GLY A 293 -24.74 -0.98 -3.15
CA GLY A 293 -25.95 -1.10 -3.97
C GLY A 293 -26.58 -2.50 -4.11
N TYR A 294 -27.28 -2.72 -5.23
CA TYR A 294 -27.83 -4.02 -5.61
C TYR A 294 -27.74 -4.24 -7.12
N THR A 295 -26.91 -3.47 -7.83
CA THR A 295 -26.77 -3.63 -9.28
C THR A 295 -26.00 -4.92 -9.58
N LYS A 296 -26.09 -5.41 -10.83
CA LYS A 296 -25.33 -6.59 -11.26
C LYS A 296 -23.82 -6.46 -11.02
N ALA A 297 -23.28 -5.24 -11.12
CA ALA A 297 -21.87 -4.95 -10.86
C ALA A 297 -21.50 -5.00 -9.36
N ASP A 298 -22.48 -4.89 -8.47
CA ASP A 298 -22.27 -4.85 -7.02
C ASP A 298 -22.38 -6.24 -6.36
N LEU A 299 -23.06 -7.19 -7.02
CA LEU A 299 -23.36 -8.50 -6.43
C LEU A 299 -22.11 -9.22 -5.92
N ASP A 300 -21.01 -9.14 -6.66
CA ASP A 300 -19.74 -9.76 -6.25
C ASP A 300 -19.20 -9.20 -4.94
N LYS A 301 -19.25 -7.88 -4.78
CA LYS A 301 -18.83 -7.19 -3.55
C LYS A 301 -19.74 -7.52 -2.37
N ASN A 302 -21.00 -7.90 -2.64
CA ASN A 302 -21.95 -8.26 -1.59
C ASN A 302 -21.75 -9.72 -1.10
N ARG A 303 -21.17 -10.61 -1.91
CA ARG A 303 -20.82 -11.99 -1.52
C ARG A 303 -19.51 -12.05 -0.73
N ARG A 304 -19.54 -11.56 0.51
CA ARG A 304 -18.34 -11.37 1.33
C ARG A 304 -18.50 -11.90 2.75
N VAL A 305 -17.38 -11.99 3.45
CA VAL A 305 -17.31 -12.03 4.91
C VAL A 305 -16.51 -10.83 5.39
N GLU A 306 -17.01 -10.16 6.41
CA GLU A 306 -16.35 -9.08 7.14
C GLU A 306 -15.78 -9.65 8.46
N ILE A 307 -14.58 -9.24 8.84
CA ILE A 307 -13.94 -9.66 10.11
C ILE A 307 -13.65 -8.40 10.92
N GLU A 308 -14.33 -8.21 12.04
CA GLU A 308 -14.14 -7.09 12.93
C GLU A 308 -13.34 -7.54 14.16
N VAL A 309 -12.49 -6.68 14.71
CA VAL A 309 -11.58 -7.03 15.82
C VAL A 309 -11.52 -5.97 16.90
N GLU A 310 -11.28 -6.43 18.14
CA GLU A 310 -10.97 -5.59 19.32
C GLU A 310 -9.75 -6.12 20.11
#